data_AF-A0A661VXX0-F1
#
_entry.id   AF-A0A661VXX0-F1
#
_cell.length_a   1.000
_cell.length_b   1.000
_cell.length_c   1.000
_cell.angle_alpha   90.00
_cell.angle_beta   90.00
_cell.angle_gamma   90.00
#
_symmetry.space_group_name_H-M   'P 1'
#
loop_
_entity.id
_entity.type
_entity.pdbx_description
1 polymer ?
#
loop_
_entity_poly.entity_id
_entity_poly.type
_entity_poly.pdbx_seq_one_letter_code
_entity_poly.pdbx_strand_id
1 'polypeptide(L)'
;MTIDYAAQALGKVSTLIEQLTEQERLVEKAKRERNKDERKQAERKVQSLHSDLLKQTDASLVYLYLKATETASDVDFRSEWQKGAPRVDALAPLKRWGIESLYKAYWATPTPDLTILPPYSFSLRFTFKLAQPYLSKDDNAFYIVDNPIVRDKVLRLPLVRPSGWKGALRAALVRELASDFISGKRDEEVYVQMRLQLYRLFGNEKDCVANFLNRAWAQQRVGSRPENESQREKWEQRFQKALTDVAEGFERKLRDLGYRIDDVEGFQGRLHFYPTYFTQIGLEVLNPHPRATGAGTNPILFECVPQGAEGTFTLLYVPLDGADAGESLADLATVAEGVQAMMTLYGFGAKTSSGFGLAEEEVKKGALAVAMADPQPAPAGESESPAENPLVQLEADMADFVHRFQLSDFPRWTNAELTTSGWGRKRQSKYKRLRRRHPDWNESTRTWGAELAAMESPPEPVEAESPLTSRDFDSLASLVQQIRELAQAVAEQPGGAQ
;
A
#
# COMPACT_ATOMS: atom_id res chain seq x y z
N MET A 1 -27.73 7.75 0.57
CA MET A 1 -28.47 8.22 1.76
C MET A 1 -29.93 7.93 1.49
N THR A 2 -30.64 7.19 2.35
CA THR A 2 -32.07 6.93 2.13
C THR A 2 -32.87 8.20 2.39
N ILE A 3 -33.94 8.43 1.62
CA ILE A 3 -34.82 9.61 1.78
C ILE A 3 -35.36 9.67 3.21
N ASP A 4 -35.69 8.51 3.80
CA ASP A 4 -36.19 8.38 5.17
C ASP A 4 -35.18 8.89 6.21
N TYR A 5 -33.89 8.63 6.01
CA TYR A 5 -32.85 9.13 6.91
C TYR A 5 -32.80 10.66 6.90
N ALA A 6 -32.83 11.27 5.71
CA ALA A 6 -32.80 12.72 5.58
C ALA A 6 -34.06 13.36 6.20
N ALA A 7 -35.24 12.80 5.93
CA ALA A 7 -36.50 13.27 6.50
C ALA A 7 -36.50 13.17 8.04
N GLN A 8 -36.05 12.05 8.59
CA GLN A 8 -35.97 11.85 10.04
C GLN A 8 -34.92 12.77 10.68
N ALA A 9 -33.77 12.95 10.04
CA ALA A 9 -32.68 13.79 10.53
C ALA A 9 -33.09 15.27 10.57
N LEU A 10 -33.75 15.77 9.51
CA LEU A 10 -34.26 17.14 9.45
C LEU A 10 -35.47 17.34 10.38
N GLY A 11 -36.37 16.37 10.47
CA GLY A 11 -37.52 16.43 11.38
C GLY A 11 -37.11 16.54 12.85
N LYS A 12 -35.98 15.94 13.26
CA LYS A 12 -35.45 16.07 14.64
C LYS A 12 -35.00 17.48 14.98
N VAL A 13 -34.57 18.26 13.99
CA VAL A 13 -33.98 19.60 14.20
C VAL A 13 -34.85 20.74 13.65
N SER A 14 -36.07 20.45 13.17
CA SER A 14 -36.95 21.44 12.55
C SER A 14 -37.23 22.63 13.47
N THR A 15 -37.49 22.37 14.75
CA THR A 15 -37.73 23.40 15.77
C THR A 15 -36.51 24.29 15.99
N LEU A 16 -35.30 23.75 15.91
CA LEU A 16 -34.06 24.53 16.00
C LEU A 16 -33.85 25.40 14.76
N ILE A 17 -34.22 24.90 13.58
CA ILE A 17 -34.17 25.67 12.33
C ILE A 17 -35.19 26.82 12.38
N GLU A 18 -36.41 26.57 12.83
CA GLU A 18 -37.43 27.62 13.01
C GLU A 18 -36.97 28.71 14.00
N GLN A 19 -36.36 28.31 15.12
CA GLN A 19 -35.77 29.24 16.08
C GLN A 19 -34.62 30.04 15.46
N LEU A 20 -33.77 29.41 14.64
CA LEU A 20 -32.66 30.07 13.96
C LEU A 20 -33.18 31.15 13.02
N THR A 21 -34.16 30.81 12.17
CA THR A 21 -34.82 31.76 11.27
C THR A 21 -35.37 32.97 12.01
N GLU A 22 -36.05 32.77 13.14
CA GLU A 22 -36.61 33.88 13.91
C GLU A 22 -35.51 34.76 14.53
N GLN A 23 -34.45 34.16 15.06
CA GLN A 23 -33.34 34.92 15.65
C GLN A 23 -32.56 35.73 14.59
N GLU A 24 -32.35 35.20 13.38
CA GLU A 24 -31.73 35.96 12.29
C GLU A 24 -32.58 37.16 11.86
N ARG A 25 -33.92 37.02 11.85
CA ARG A 25 -34.83 38.15 11.61
C ARG A 25 -34.71 39.22 12.70
N LEU A 26 -34.59 38.81 13.97
CA LEU A 26 -34.36 39.75 15.08
C LEU A 26 -33.02 40.48 14.94
N VAL A 27 -31.95 39.82 14.47
CA VAL A 27 -30.68 40.47 14.17
C VAL A 27 -30.86 41.56 13.11
N GLU A 28 -31.55 41.26 12.00
CA GLU A 28 -31.80 42.25 10.94
C GLU A 28 -32.70 43.40 11.40
N LYS A 29 -33.73 43.11 12.21
CA LYS A 29 -34.58 44.14 12.82
C LYS A 29 -33.77 45.07 13.73
N ALA A 30 -32.97 44.52 14.64
CA ALA A 30 -32.14 45.30 15.56
C ALA A 30 -31.08 46.13 14.82
N LYS A 31 -30.53 45.63 13.69
CA LYS A 31 -29.65 46.41 12.80
C LYS A 31 -30.35 47.64 12.23
N ARG A 32 -31.60 47.48 11.75
CA ARG A 32 -32.41 48.59 11.21
C ARG A 32 -32.76 49.63 12.28
N GLU A 33 -33.08 49.16 13.48
CA GLU A 33 -33.43 50.01 14.64
C GLU A 33 -32.20 50.59 15.36
N ARG A 34 -30.98 50.21 14.94
CA ARG A 34 -29.70 50.58 15.56
C ARG A 34 -29.60 50.21 17.05
N ASN A 35 -30.35 49.19 17.48
CA ASN A 35 -30.32 48.68 18.85
C ASN A 35 -29.14 47.70 19.01
N LYS A 36 -28.04 48.16 19.62
CA LYS A 36 -26.81 47.37 19.76
C LYS A 36 -26.96 46.19 20.72
N ASP A 37 -27.75 46.33 21.77
CA ASP A 37 -27.84 45.32 22.83
C ASP A 37 -28.71 44.14 22.37
N GLU A 38 -29.88 44.43 21.80
CA GLU A 38 -30.75 43.41 21.19
C GLU A 38 -30.03 42.69 20.05
N ARG A 39 -29.30 43.42 19.21
CA ARG A 39 -28.50 42.82 18.13
C ARG A 39 -27.49 41.81 18.69
N LYS A 40 -26.70 42.19 19.69
CA LYS A 40 -25.70 41.30 20.30
C LYS A 40 -26.34 40.09 20.96
N GLN A 41 -27.49 40.26 21.61
CA GLN A 41 -28.21 39.16 22.24
C GLN A 41 -28.70 38.15 21.19
N ALA A 42 -29.29 38.64 20.10
CA ALA A 42 -29.76 37.80 19.00
C ALA A 42 -28.60 37.10 18.28
N GLU A 43 -27.49 37.80 17.99
CA GLU A 43 -26.28 37.20 17.38
C GLU A 43 -25.69 36.07 18.23
N ARG A 44 -25.65 36.22 19.56
CA ARG A 44 -25.23 35.15 20.48
C ARG A 44 -26.16 33.94 20.43
N LYS A 45 -27.48 34.17 20.32
CA LYS A 45 -28.46 33.09 20.24
C LYS A 45 -28.36 32.35 18.91
N VAL A 46 -28.18 33.06 17.79
CA VAL A 46 -27.87 32.48 16.47
C VAL A 46 -26.65 31.56 16.56
N GLN A 47 -25.55 32.03 17.15
CA GLN A 47 -24.34 31.23 17.30
C GLN A 47 -24.58 29.95 18.14
N SER A 48 -25.34 30.06 19.24
CA SER A 48 -25.73 28.89 20.04
C SER A 48 -26.53 27.89 19.22
N LEU A 49 -27.51 28.35 18.44
CA LEU A 49 -28.36 27.50 17.61
C LEU A 49 -27.57 26.79 16.51
N HIS A 50 -26.62 27.48 15.85
CA HIS A 50 -25.68 26.83 14.94
C HIS A 50 -24.89 25.71 15.63
N SER A 51 -24.35 25.96 16.82
CA SER A 51 -23.62 24.94 17.59
C SER A 51 -24.49 23.74 17.94
N ASP A 52 -25.75 23.96 18.30
CA ASP A 52 -26.68 22.90 18.66
C ASP A 52 -27.08 22.06 17.44
N LEU A 53 -27.34 22.70 16.29
CA LEU A 53 -27.59 22.01 15.01
C LEU A 53 -26.43 21.11 14.61
N LEU A 54 -25.20 21.62 14.72
CA LEU A 54 -23.96 20.88 14.39
C LEU A 54 -23.74 19.63 15.27
N LYS A 55 -24.28 19.61 16.50
CA LYS A 55 -24.15 18.46 17.42
C LYS A 55 -25.24 17.42 17.22
N GLN A 56 -26.42 17.83 16.78
CA GLN A 56 -27.61 16.97 16.77
C GLN A 56 -27.83 16.21 15.46
N THR A 57 -27.30 16.71 14.34
CA THR A 57 -27.54 16.12 13.02
C THR A 57 -26.35 16.29 12.08
N ASP A 58 -26.43 15.68 10.90
CA ASP A 58 -25.43 15.82 9.85
C ASP A 58 -25.40 17.27 9.33
N ALA A 59 -24.24 17.91 9.44
CA ALA A 59 -24.07 19.31 9.04
C ALA A 59 -24.32 19.54 7.55
N SER A 60 -24.01 18.57 6.69
CA SER A 60 -24.23 18.70 5.24
C SER A 60 -25.71 18.68 4.90
N LEU A 61 -26.51 17.86 5.59
CA LEU A 61 -27.96 17.84 5.43
C LEU A 61 -28.60 19.18 5.81
N VAL A 62 -28.22 19.76 6.96
CA VAL A 62 -28.73 21.07 7.39
C VAL A 62 -28.30 22.15 6.41
N TYR A 63 -27.04 22.16 6.00
CA TYR A 63 -26.53 23.11 5.01
C TYR A 63 -27.33 23.05 3.70
N LEU A 64 -27.57 21.86 3.15
CA LEU A 64 -28.35 21.70 1.92
C LEU A 64 -29.80 22.13 2.08
N TYR A 65 -30.41 21.85 3.24
CA TYR A 65 -31.76 22.31 3.54
C TYR A 65 -31.84 23.84 3.62
N LEU A 66 -30.93 24.49 4.34
CA LEU A 66 -30.88 25.95 4.44
C LEU A 66 -30.63 26.59 3.07
N LYS A 67 -29.70 26.04 2.29
CA LYS A 67 -29.42 26.50 0.93
C LYS A 67 -30.62 26.35 -0.02
N ALA A 68 -31.40 25.28 0.12
CA ALA A 68 -32.55 25.03 -0.74
C ALA A 68 -33.79 25.85 -0.34
N THR A 69 -33.95 26.15 0.95
CA THR A 69 -35.15 26.83 1.48
C THR A 69 -34.96 28.32 1.72
N GLU A 70 -33.71 28.78 1.82
CA GLU A 70 -33.33 30.16 2.17
C GLU A 70 -33.99 30.66 3.49
N THR A 71 -34.35 29.73 4.38
CA THR A 71 -35.04 30.02 5.64
C THR A 71 -34.11 30.63 6.68
N ALA A 72 -32.82 30.31 6.62
CA ALA A 72 -31.76 30.92 7.42
C ALA A 72 -30.44 30.89 6.64
N SER A 73 -29.42 31.61 7.12
CA SER A 73 -28.14 31.80 6.43
C SER A 73 -27.31 30.52 6.34
N ASP A 74 -27.26 29.89 5.16
CA ASP A 74 -26.40 28.73 4.90
C ASP A 74 -24.90 29.11 5.00
N VAL A 75 -24.56 30.34 4.63
CA VAL A 75 -23.20 30.89 4.69
C VAL A 75 -22.73 31.03 6.14
N ASP A 76 -23.55 31.60 7.02
CA ASP A 76 -23.19 31.77 8.43
C ASP A 76 -23.15 30.43 9.16
N PHE A 77 -24.07 29.52 8.84
CA PHE A 77 -24.05 28.15 9.35
C PHE A 77 -22.76 27.42 8.96
N ARG A 78 -22.37 27.50 7.67
CA ARG A 78 -21.08 26.95 7.19
C ARG A 78 -19.88 27.62 7.85
N SER A 79 -19.93 28.93 8.08
CA SER A 79 -18.87 29.65 8.79
C SER A 79 -18.71 29.16 10.23
N GLU A 80 -19.82 28.85 10.93
CA GLU A 80 -19.75 28.28 12.27
C GLU A 80 -19.17 26.86 12.24
N TRP A 81 -19.56 26.03 11.26
CA TRP A 81 -18.96 24.71 11.05
C TRP A 81 -17.44 24.79 10.84
N GLN A 82 -16.98 25.76 10.03
CA GLN A 82 -15.55 25.97 9.74
C GLN A 82 -14.73 26.23 10.99
N LYS A 83 -15.26 26.97 11.98
CA LYS A 83 -14.57 27.26 13.24
C LYS A 83 -14.32 25.99 14.07
N GLY A 84 -15.18 24.99 13.94
CA GLY A 84 -15.12 23.73 14.70
C GLY A 84 -14.45 22.58 13.94
N ALA A 85 -14.47 22.58 12.61
CA ALA A 85 -13.99 21.49 11.75
C ALA A 85 -12.53 21.02 12.05
N PRO A 86 -11.54 21.91 12.24
CA PRO A 86 -10.16 21.49 12.53
C PRO A 86 -9.96 20.77 13.88
N ARG A 87 -10.98 20.75 14.75
CA ARG A 87 -10.91 20.15 16.10
C ARG A 87 -11.58 18.77 16.17
N VAL A 88 -12.04 18.24 15.04
CA VAL A 88 -12.76 16.97 15.01
C VAL A 88 -11.78 15.81 15.12
N ASP A 89 -11.88 15.05 16.22
CA ASP A 89 -11.23 13.74 16.33
C ASP A 89 -11.90 12.77 15.34
N ALA A 90 -11.21 12.43 14.26
CA ALA A 90 -11.75 11.54 13.24
C ALA A 90 -11.99 10.11 13.78
N LEU A 91 -11.37 9.72 14.91
CA LEU A 91 -11.62 8.43 15.57
C LEU A 91 -12.86 8.45 16.47
N ALA A 92 -13.44 9.60 16.78
CA ALA A 92 -14.59 9.68 17.70
C ALA A 92 -15.77 8.77 17.28
N PRO A 93 -16.14 8.65 15.99
CA PRO A 93 -17.16 7.70 15.57
C PRO A 93 -16.77 6.24 15.87
N LEU A 94 -15.52 5.85 15.63
CA LEU A 94 -15.04 4.49 15.86
C LEU A 94 -15.04 4.13 17.35
N LYS A 95 -14.67 5.09 18.21
CA LYS A 95 -14.75 4.97 19.67
C LYS A 95 -16.18 4.75 20.13
N ARG A 96 -17.12 5.55 19.62
CA ARG A 96 -18.56 5.42 19.91
C ARG A 96 -19.13 4.08 19.48
N TRP A 97 -18.66 3.52 18.37
CA TRP A 97 -19.06 2.20 17.87
C TRP A 97 -18.34 1.04 18.56
N GLY A 98 -17.31 1.31 19.38
CA GLY A 98 -16.53 0.27 20.06
C GLY A 98 -15.60 -0.53 19.14
N ILE A 99 -15.25 0.00 17.96
CA ILE A 99 -14.43 -0.70 16.95
C ILE A 99 -12.99 -0.17 16.83
N GLU A 100 -12.56 0.70 17.75
CA GLU A 100 -11.22 1.29 17.70
C GLU A 100 -10.10 0.23 17.79
N SER A 101 -10.28 -0.80 18.61
CA SER A 101 -9.33 -1.92 18.72
C SER A 101 -9.20 -2.70 17.42
N LEU A 102 -10.33 -2.96 16.75
CA LEU A 102 -10.37 -3.61 15.44
C LEU A 102 -9.65 -2.77 14.39
N TYR A 103 -9.89 -1.46 14.37
CA TYR A 103 -9.17 -0.51 13.51
C TYR A 103 -7.65 -0.59 13.72
N LYS A 104 -7.21 -0.54 14.98
CA LYS A 104 -5.78 -0.62 15.33
C LYS A 104 -5.13 -1.93 14.92
N ALA A 105 -5.86 -3.05 15.05
CA ALA A 105 -5.34 -4.37 14.73
C ALA A 105 -5.17 -4.61 13.22
N TYR A 106 -6.10 -4.13 12.38
CA TYR A 106 -6.16 -4.51 10.97
C TYR A 106 -5.84 -3.40 9.97
N TRP A 107 -6.13 -2.13 10.30
CA TRP A 107 -6.07 -1.02 9.33
C TRP A 107 -5.05 0.06 9.66
N ALA A 108 -4.74 0.30 10.94
CA ALA A 108 -3.80 1.37 11.32
C ALA A 108 -2.36 1.11 10.85
N THR A 109 -1.94 -0.16 10.87
CA THR A 109 -0.59 -0.60 10.49
C THR A 109 -0.65 -1.96 9.81
N PRO A 110 -1.01 -2.03 8.52
CA PRO A 110 -1.09 -3.29 7.80
C PRO A 110 0.26 -4.04 7.83
N THR A 111 0.20 -5.35 7.99
CA THR A 111 1.34 -6.28 8.06
C THR A 111 1.12 -7.38 7.03
N PRO A 112 1.67 -7.26 5.82
CA PRO A 112 1.64 -8.37 4.88
C PRO A 112 2.42 -9.56 5.46
N ASP A 113 1.83 -10.75 5.39
CA ASP A 113 2.53 -11.99 5.73
C ASP A 113 3.40 -12.42 4.54
N LEU A 114 4.71 -12.33 4.72
CA LEU A 114 5.69 -12.68 3.69
C LEU A 114 5.98 -14.18 3.63
N THR A 115 5.59 -14.97 4.65
CA THR A 115 5.92 -16.41 4.74
C THR A 115 5.19 -17.25 3.68
N ILE A 116 4.07 -16.74 3.17
CA ILE A 116 3.25 -17.39 2.13
C ILE A 116 3.59 -16.90 0.71
N LEU A 117 4.56 -16.00 0.57
CA LEU A 117 4.89 -15.36 -0.70
C LEU A 117 6.15 -15.97 -1.32
N PRO A 118 6.34 -15.83 -2.65
CA PRO A 118 7.56 -16.27 -3.31
C PRO A 118 8.82 -15.65 -2.71
N PRO A 119 9.97 -16.33 -2.82
CA PRO A 119 11.27 -15.76 -2.46
C PRO A 119 11.48 -14.37 -3.06
N TYR A 120 12.23 -13.54 -2.33
CA TYR A 120 12.57 -12.16 -2.67
C TYR A 120 11.38 -11.18 -2.70
N SER A 121 10.18 -11.63 -2.31
CA SER A 121 9.09 -10.72 -1.95
C SER A 121 9.52 -9.80 -0.80
N PHE A 122 9.15 -8.52 -0.84
CA PHE A 122 9.50 -7.60 0.24
C PHE A 122 8.33 -6.70 0.66
N SER A 123 8.31 -6.34 1.94
CA SER A 123 7.40 -5.35 2.51
C SER A 123 8.19 -4.16 3.02
N LEU A 124 7.85 -2.98 2.54
CA LEU A 124 8.38 -1.70 3.01
C LEU A 124 7.30 -0.97 3.80
N ARG A 125 7.59 -0.63 5.06
CA ARG A 125 6.64 0.05 5.94
C ARG A 125 7.31 1.07 6.84
N PHE A 126 6.65 2.19 7.05
CA PHE A 126 7.06 3.21 8.01
C PHE A 126 5.90 4.16 8.33
N THR A 127 5.95 4.81 9.49
CA THR A 127 5.08 5.93 9.83
C THR A 127 5.80 7.24 9.49
N PHE A 128 5.22 8.02 8.58
CA PHE A 128 5.73 9.33 8.19
C PHE A 128 4.91 10.44 8.83
N LYS A 129 5.51 11.63 8.90
CA LYS A 129 4.84 12.86 9.33
C LYS A 129 4.75 13.84 8.16
N LEU A 130 3.61 14.48 7.99
CA LEU A 130 3.40 15.45 6.92
C LEU A 130 4.21 16.73 7.18
N ALA A 131 5.11 17.08 6.25
CA ALA A 131 5.81 18.36 6.24
C ALA A 131 4.92 19.48 5.68
N GLN A 132 3.94 19.14 4.85
CA GLN A 132 2.92 20.06 4.30
C GLN A 132 1.54 19.40 4.32
N PRO A 133 0.43 20.17 4.39
CA PRO A 133 -0.91 19.60 4.40
C PRO A 133 -1.16 18.66 3.22
N TYR A 134 -1.91 17.58 3.45
CA TYR A 134 -2.32 16.66 2.40
C TYR A 134 -3.72 17.01 1.90
N LEU A 135 -3.82 17.18 0.58
CA LEU A 135 -5.08 17.45 -0.12
C LEU A 135 -5.46 16.27 -1.01
N SER A 136 -6.74 15.95 -1.01
CA SER A 136 -7.38 15.10 -1.99
C SER A 136 -8.81 15.57 -2.23
N LYS A 137 -9.53 14.92 -3.15
CA LYS A 137 -10.90 15.27 -3.47
C LYS A 137 -11.80 14.05 -3.35
N ASP A 138 -12.75 14.11 -2.43
CA ASP A 138 -13.82 13.12 -2.36
C ASP A 138 -14.88 13.36 -3.45
N ASP A 139 -15.59 12.30 -3.81
CA ASP A 139 -16.65 12.35 -4.82
C ASP A 139 -18.03 12.69 -4.21
N ASN A 140 -18.06 13.13 -2.94
CA ASN A 140 -19.29 13.49 -2.26
C ASN A 140 -19.78 14.90 -2.67
N ALA A 141 -20.67 14.94 -3.65
CA ALA A 141 -21.28 16.17 -4.14
C ALA A 141 -22.20 16.88 -3.12
N PHE A 142 -22.62 16.19 -2.06
CA PHE A 142 -23.59 16.68 -1.07
C PHE A 142 -22.93 16.92 0.29
N TYR A 143 -21.74 17.52 0.27
CA TYR A 143 -20.99 17.90 1.47
C TYR A 143 -21.10 19.40 1.75
N ILE A 144 -20.91 19.80 3.00
CA ILE A 144 -20.99 21.21 3.44
C ILE A 144 -19.92 22.13 2.81
N VAL A 145 -18.84 21.56 2.28
CA VAL A 145 -17.81 22.28 1.51
C VAL A 145 -17.57 21.65 0.15
N ASP A 146 -17.13 22.46 -0.82
CA ASP A 146 -16.96 22.05 -2.22
C ASP A 146 -15.76 21.14 -2.46
N ASN A 147 -14.74 21.21 -1.61
CA ASN A 147 -13.51 20.41 -1.72
C ASN A 147 -13.31 19.55 -0.46
N PRO A 148 -14.14 18.51 -0.25
CA PRO A 148 -13.94 17.54 0.82
C PRO A 148 -12.71 16.68 0.59
N ILE A 149 -12.08 16.26 1.68
CA ILE A 149 -11.01 15.26 1.63
C ILE A 149 -11.59 13.84 1.43
N VAL A 150 -10.89 13.01 0.64
CA VAL A 150 -11.25 11.60 0.45
C VAL A 150 -11.33 10.87 1.78
N ARG A 151 -12.42 10.12 1.97
CA ARG A 151 -12.65 9.29 3.14
C ARG A 151 -12.96 7.84 2.81
N ASP A 152 -12.76 6.99 3.81
CA ASP A 152 -13.17 5.61 3.75
C ASP A 152 -14.68 5.54 3.82
N LYS A 153 -15.30 4.66 3.03
CA LYS A 153 -16.76 4.56 2.99
C LYS A 153 -17.35 4.03 4.30
N VAL A 154 -16.60 3.18 5.01
CA VAL A 154 -17.02 2.52 6.24
C VAL A 154 -16.48 3.27 7.45
N LEU A 155 -15.17 3.44 7.54
CA LEU A 155 -14.51 4.04 8.70
C LEU A 155 -14.68 5.56 8.75
N ARG A 156 -15.02 6.21 7.63
CA ARG A 156 -15.14 7.68 7.49
C ARG A 156 -13.88 8.47 7.84
N LEU A 157 -12.75 7.78 8.01
CA LEU A 157 -11.44 8.37 8.21
C LEU A 157 -10.91 8.93 6.88
N PRO A 158 -10.23 10.10 6.88
CA PRO A 158 -9.47 10.55 5.73
C PRO A 158 -8.41 9.51 5.34
N LEU A 159 -8.17 9.31 4.04
CA LEU A 159 -7.13 8.39 3.60
C LEU A 159 -6.41 8.80 2.31
N VAL A 160 -5.20 8.26 2.15
CA VAL A 160 -4.57 8.07 0.83
C VAL A 160 -4.98 6.70 0.30
N ARG A 161 -5.65 6.67 -0.86
CA ARG A 161 -6.06 5.41 -1.52
C ARG A 161 -4.83 4.65 -2.00
N PRO A 162 -4.85 3.30 -2.05
CA PRO A 162 -3.80 2.50 -2.69
C PRO A 162 -3.44 2.98 -4.10
N SER A 163 -4.45 3.32 -4.90
CA SER A 163 -4.27 3.88 -6.25
C SER A 163 -3.63 5.27 -6.25
N GLY A 164 -3.83 6.04 -5.19
CA GLY A 164 -3.17 7.32 -4.95
C GLY A 164 -1.68 7.14 -4.72
N TRP A 165 -1.28 6.20 -3.86
CA TRP A 165 0.12 5.84 -3.67
C TRP A 165 0.78 5.30 -4.94
N LYS A 166 0.12 4.36 -5.63
CA LYS A 166 0.59 3.83 -6.92
C LYS A 166 0.84 4.95 -7.92
N GLY A 167 -0.11 5.88 -8.04
CA GLY A 167 0.00 7.02 -8.95
C GLY A 167 1.13 7.99 -8.58
N ALA A 168 1.28 8.30 -7.29
CA ALA A 168 2.30 9.20 -6.80
C ALA A 168 3.72 8.63 -6.98
N LEU A 169 3.94 7.36 -6.60
CA LEU A 169 5.24 6.70 -6.75
C LEU A 169 5.62 6.58 -8.23
N ARG A 170 4.67 6.16 -9.08
CA ARG A 170 4.88 6.11 -10.52
C ARG A 170 5.27 7.47 -11.09
N ALA A 171 4.57 8.53 -10.69
CA ALA A 171 4.85 9.88 -11.17
C ALA A 171 6.24 10.37 -10.74
N ALA A 172 6.67 10.07 -9.51
CA ALA A 172 8.02 10.37 -9.03
C ALA A 172 9.09 9.65 -9.86
N LEU A 173 8.97 8.32 -10.01
CA LEU A 173 9.93 7.52 -10.77
C LEU A 173 10.01 7.90 -12.25
N VAL A 174 8.87 8.19 -12.89
CA VAL A 174 8.81 8.64 -14.29
C VAL A 174 9.52 9.99 -14.47
N ARG A 175 9.39 10.90 -13.50
CA ARG A 175 10.05 12.21 -13.53
C ARG A 175 11.56 12.08 -13.35
N GLU A 176 12.01 11.28 -12.38
CA GLU A 176 13.44 10.99 -12.19
C GLU A 176 14.05 10.37 -13.45
N LEU A 177 13.42 9.34 -14.00
CA LEU A 177 13.88 8.66 -15.22
C LEU A 177 14.01 9.64 -16.40
N ALA A 178 12.97 10.45 -16.65
CA ALA A 178 13.00 11.42 -17.74
C ALA A 178 14.01 12.54 -17.50
N SER A 179 14.14 13.03 -16.27
CA SER A 179 15.11 14.08 -15.93
C SER A 179 16.54 13.60 -16.10
N ASP A 180 16.87 12.43 -15.56
CA ASP A 180 18.20 11.83 -15.71
C ASP A 180 18.55 11.60 -17.18
N PHE A 181 17.59 11.10 -17.96
CA PHE A 181 17.80 10.87 -19.38
C PHE A 181 17.98 12.17 -20.17
N ILE A 182 17.13 13.17 -19.97
CA ILE A 182 17.25 14.49 -20.64
C ILE A 182 18.55 15.21 -20.23
N SER A 183 19.02 15.02 -18.99
CA SER A 183 20.28 15.59 -18.52
C SER A 183 21.54 14.88 -19.07
N GLY A 184 21.37 13.76 -19.79
CA GLY A 184 22.48 12.98 -20.35
C GLY A 184 23.21 12.12 -19.32
N LYS A 185 22.71 11.99 -18.09
CA LYS A 185 23.28 11.09 -17.07
C LYS A 185 23.13 9.61 -17.42
N ARG A 186 22.17 9.28 -18.29
CA ARG A 186 21.87 7.91 -18.72
C ARG A 186 21.86 7.84 -20.23
N ASP A 187 22.42 6.76 -20.76
CA ASP A 187 22.30 6.45 -22.18
C ASP A 187 20.92 5.86 -22.50
N GLU A 188 20.70 5.64 -23.80
CA GLU A 188 19.43 5.13 -24.31
C GLU A 188 19.12 3.69 -23.85
N GLU A 189 20.13 2.82 -23.75
CA GLU A 189 19.90 1.43 -23.34
C GLU A 189 19.48 1.37 -21.88
N VAL A 190 20.19 2.08 -20.99
CA VAL A 190 19.83 2.20 -19.57
C VAL A 190 18.42 2.78 -19.41
N TYR A 191 18.06 3.80 -20.20
CA TYR A 191 16.72 4.37 -20.19
C TYR A 191 15.64 3.34 -20.54
N VAL A 192 15.85 2.55 -21.58
CA VAL A 192 14.91 1.51 -21.99
C VAL A 192 14.78 0.43 -20.91
N GLN A 193 15.89 -0.02 -20.32
CA GLN A 193 15.87 -1.03 -19.25
C GLN A 193 15.12 -0.53 -18.02
N MET A 194 15.37 0.71 -17.59
CA MET A 194 14.63 1.31 -16.48
C MET A 194 13.15 1.51 -16.80
N ARG A 195 12.80 1.87 -18.04
CA ARG A 195 11.39 1.98 -18.44
C ARG A 195 10.68 0.62 -18.41
N LEU A 196 11.34 -0.45 -18.85
CA LEU A 196 10.84 -1.83 -18.71
C LEU A 196 10.68 -2.21 -17.23
N GLN A 197 11.64 -1.82 -16.39
CA GLN A 197 11.55 -1.98 -14.94
C GLN A 197 10.30 -1.29 -14.36
N LEU A 198 10.00 -0.05 -14.77
CA LEU A 198 8.77 0.62 -14.34
C LEU A 198 7.51 -0.14 -14.83
N TYR A 199 7.55 -0.70 -16.04
CA TYR A 199 6.45 -1.52 -16.56
C TYR A 199 6.21 -2.75 -15.66
N ARG A 200 7.25 -3.53 -15.30
CA ARG A 200 7.10 -4.70 -14.40
C ARG A 200 6.69 -4.31 -12.99
N LEU A 201 7.20 -3.19 -12.46
CA LEU A 201 6.84 -2.74 -11.11
C LEU A 201 5.35 -2.41 -11.01
N PHE A 202 4.81 -1.71 -12.01
CA PHE A 202 3.44 -1.22 -11.94
C PHE A 202 2.40 -1.99 -12.76
N GLY A 203 2.86 -2.89 -13.64
CA GLY A 203 2.04 -3.73 -14.51
C GLY A 203 1.62 -3.09 -15.82
N ASN A 204 1.68 -1.76 -15.89
CA ASN A 204 1.31 -1.04 -17.08
C ASN A 204 1.89 0.37 -17.16
N GLU A 205 1.84 0.90 -18.37
CA GLU A 205 2.16 2.28 -18.70
C GLU A 205 0.89 2.96 -19.24
N LYS A 206 0.41 3.99 -18.53
CA LYS A 206 -0.76 4.77 -19.01
C LYS A 206 -0.36 5.61 -20.22
N ASP A 207 -1.28 5.87 -21.14
CA ASP A 207 -1.05 6.69 -22.34
C ASP A 207 -0.37 8.04 -22.05
N CYS A 208 -0.75 8.73 -20.97
CA CYS A 208 -0.13 9.99 -20.60
C CYS A 208 1.34 9.84 -20.18
N VAL A 209 1.69 8.73 -19.53
CA VAL A 209 3.06 8.38 -19.14
C VAL A 209 3.86 7.98 -20.38
N ALA A 210 3.28 7.15 -21.24
CA ALA A 210 3.89 6.73 -22.50
C ALA A 210 4.23 7.91 -23.39
N ASN A 211 3.27 8.81 -23.60
CA ASN A 211 3.46 10.03 -24.36
C ASN A 211 4.55 10.93 -23.76
N PHE A 212 4.62 11.03 -22.43
CA PHE A 212 5.65 11.82 -21.76
C PHE A 212 7.05 11.23 -21.97
N LEU A 213 7.20 9.92 -21.74
CA LEU A 213 8.47 9.21 -21.90
C LEU A 213 8.93 9.18 -23.36
N ASN A 214 8.03 8.88 -24.31
CA ASN A 214 8.34 8.92 -25.74
C ASN A 214 8.80 10.31 -26.20
N ARG A 215 8.19 11.38 -25.67
CA ARG A 215 8.64 12.76 -25.97
C ARG A 215 10.03 13.05 -25.42
N ALA A 216 10.32 12.66 -24.18
CA ALA A 216 11.65 12.78 -23.60
C ALA A 216 12.70 12.03 -24.45
N TRP A 217 12.33 10.83 -24.92
CA TRP A 217 13.17 10.01 -25.78
C TRP A 217 13.44 10.64 -27.15
N ALA A 218 12.38 11.05 -27.85
CA ALA A 218 12.48 11.73 -29.13
C ALA A 218 13.29 13.04 -29.03
N GLN A 219 13.13 13.79 -27.93
CA GLN A 219 13.86 15.04 -27.71
C GLN A 219 15.37 14.81 -27.58
N GLN A 220 15.81 13.75 -26.89
CA GLN A 220 17.24 13.42 -26.82
C GLN A 220 17.84 13.08 -28.18
N ARG A 221 17.12 12.29 -29.01
CA ARG A 221 17.60 11.91 -30.35
C ARG A 221 17.69 13.08 -31.33
N VAL A 222 16.76 14.04 -31.24
CA VAL A 222 16.64 15.13 -32.23
C VAL A 222 17.30 16.42 -31.75
N GLY A 223 17.48 16.59 -30.44
CA GLY A 223 18.02 17.79 -29.80
C GLY A 223 16.96 18.88 -29.57
N SER A 224 17.39 19.97 -28.94
CA SER A 224 16.52 21.09 -28.57
C SER A 224 15.84 21.76 -29.77
N ARG A 225 14.62 22.25 -29.54
CA ARG A 225 13.84 22.96 -30.54
C ARG A 225 14.56 24.24 -30.99
N PRO A 226 14.80 24.45 -32.30
CA PRO A 226 15.51 25.62 -32.79
C PRO A 226 14.66 26.89 -32.69
N GLU A 227 15.33 28.03 -32.46
CA GLU A 227 14.68 29.34 -32.41
C GLU A 227 14.22 29.82 -33.80
N ASN A 228 14.96 29.48 -34.86
CA ASN A 228 14.72 29.92 -36.23
C ASN A 228 13.51 29.23 -36.88
N GLU A 229 12.53 30.00 -37.36
CA GLU A 229 11.26 29.49 -37.89
C GLU A 229 11.42 28.53 -39.08
N SER A 230 12.34 28.81 -40.01
CA SER A 230 12.63 27.92 -41.15
C SER A 230 13.22 26.56 -40.73
N GLN A 231 13.92 26.49 -39.59
CA GLN A 231 14.47 25.23 -39.06
C GLN A 231 13.45 24.49 -38.18
N ARG A 232 12.43 25.18 -37.65
CA ARG A 232 11.39 24.58 -36.79
C ARG A 232 10.58 23.53 -37.54
N GLU A 233 10.21 23.79 -38.78
CA GLU A 233 9.40 22.84 -39.56
C GLU A 233 10.15 21.52 -39.79
N LYS A 234 11.41 21.60 -40.20
CA LYS A 234 12.28 20.41 -40.38
C LYS A 234 12.53 19.70 -39.05
N TRP A 235 12.72 20.45 -37.96
CA TRP A 235 12.87 19.86 -36.63
C TRP A 235 11.60 19.14 -36.19
N GLU A 236 10.43 19.73 -36.39
CA GLU A 236 9.14 19.13 -36.03
C GLU A 236 8.91 17.82 -36.77
N GLN A 237 9.20 17.78 -38.08
CA GLN A 237 9.14 16.54 -38.87
C GLN A 237 10.08 15.45 -38.33
N ARG A 238 11.32 15.82 -37.97
CA ARG A 238 12.28 14.89 -37.36
C ARG A 238 11.82 14.42 -35.97
N PHE A 239 11.25 15.32 -35.17
CA PHE A 239 10.73 15.03 -33.84
C PHE A 239 9.54 14.08 -33.89
N GLN A 240 8.57 14.34 -34.76
CA GLN A 240 7.41 13.46 -34.94
C GLN A 240 7.83 12.07 -35.45
N LYS A 241 8.78 12.02 -36.40
CA LYS A 241 9.34 10.73 -36.84
C LYS A 241 10.01 9.99 -35.68
N ALA A 242 10.89 10.65 -34.93
CA ALA A 242 11.56 10.05 -33.79
C ALA A 242 10.57 9.59 -32.72
N LEU A 243 9.49 10.34 -32.48
CA LEU A 243 8.42 9.99 -31.54
C LEU A 243 7.71 8.70 -31.93
N THR A 244 7.37 8.54 -33.21
CA THR A 244 6.79 7.30 -33.74
C THR A 244 7.78 6.14 -33.63
N ASP A 245 9.02 6.34 -34.08
CA ASP A 245 10.05 5.30 -34.09
C ASP A 245 10.33 4.75 -32.67
N VAL A 246 10.43 5.62 -31.66
CA VAL A 246 10.65 5.19 -30.26
C VAL A 246 9.43 4.51 -29.65
N ALA A 247 8.22 4.97 -29.99
CA ALA A 247 6.99 4.36 -29.52
C ALA A 247 6.84 2.94 -30.07
N GLU A 248 6.98 2.77 -31.39
CA GLU A 248 6.90 1.46 -32.04
C GLU A 248 8.01 0.52 -31.59
N GLY A 249 9.23 1.03 -31.40
CA GLY A 249 10.36 0.26 -30.90
C GLY A 249 10.13 -0.27 -29.49
N PHE A 250 9.59 0.57 -28.60
CA PHE A 250 9.26 0.16 -27.24
C PHE A 250 8.11 -0.85 -27.20
N GLU A 251 7.04 -0.62 -27.97
CA GLU A 251 5.93 -1.56 -28.08
C GLU A 251 6.37 -2.94 -28.57
N ARG A 252 7.29 -2.99 -29.54
CA ARG A 252 7.88 -4.25 -30.00
C ARG A 252 8.61 -4.95 -28.85
N LYS A 253 9.44 -4.23 -28.09
CA LYS A 253 10.17 -4.78 -26.93
C LYS A 253 9.22 -5.31 -25.85
N LEU A 254 8.10 -4.65 -25.59
CA LEU A 254 7.07 -5.14 -24.67
C LEU A 254 6.44 -6.46 -25.14
N ARG A 255 6.17 -6.59 -26.44
CA ARG A 255 5.62 -7.83 -27.03
C ARG A 255 6.64 -8.97 -27.00
N ASP A 256 7.89 -8.67 -27.36
CA ASP A 256 8.97 -9.66 -27.37
C ASP A 256 9.23 -10.24 -25.97
N LEU A 257 9.04 -9.44 -24.92
CA LEU A 257 9.16 -9.85 -23.51
C LEU A 257 7.86 -10.42 -22.92
N GLY A 258 6.77 -10.48 -23.68
CA GLY A 258 5.48 -11.01 -23.21
C GLY A 258 4.70 -10.10 -22.25
N TYR A 259 5.15 -8.86 -22.02
CA TYR A 259 4.41 -7.89 -21.20
C TYR A 259 3.09 -7.43 -21.85
N ARG A 260 3.01 -7.52 -23.18
CA ARG A 260 1.81 -7.18 -23.96
C ARG A 260 1.44 -8.32 -24.90
N ILE A 261 0.22 -8.83 -24.75
CA ILE A 261 -0.35 -9.87 -25.62
C ILE A 261 -1.51 -9.23 -26.37
N ASP A 262 -1.37 -9.08 -27.69
CA ASP A 262 -2.32 -8.35 -28.54
C ASP A 262 -2.61 -6.93 -28.00
N ASP A 263 -3.86 -6.65 -27.63
CA ASP A 263 -4.32 -5.37 -27.07
C ASP A 263 -4.52 -5.41 -25.54
N VAL A 264 -4.12 -6.50 -24.88
CA VAL A 264 -4.31 -6.70 -23.45
C VAL A 264 -2.97 -6.62 -22.72
N GLU A 265 -3.00 -6.05 -21.50
CA GLU A 265 -1.89 -6.13 -20.55
C GLU A 265 -1.70 -7.61 -20.16
N GLY A 266 -0.59 -8.21 -20.58
CA GLY A 266 -0.29 -9.62 -20.32
C GLY A 266 0.36 -9.86 -18.95
N PHE A 267 0.56 -8.79 -18.17
CA PHE A 267 1.39 -8.80 -16.99
C PHE A 267 0.77 -8.03 -15.83
N GLN A 268 0.76 -8.63 -14.64
CA GLN A 268 0.36 -7.95 -13.42
C GLN A 268 1.58 -7.35 -12.72
N GLY A 269 1.51 -6.07 -12.39
CA GLY A 269 2.60 -5.38 -11.71
C GLY A 269 2.96 -5.98 -10.36
N ARG A 270 4.25 -5.96 -10.02
CA ARG A 270 4.80 -6.52 -8.77
C ARG A 270 4.50 -5.69 -7.53
N LEU A 271 4.11 -4.42 -7.67
CA LEU A 271 3.84 -3.51 -6.53
C LEU A 271 2.36 -3.48 -6.11
N HIS A 272 2.14 -3.74 -4.83
CA HIS A 272 0.86 -3.69 -4.14
C HIS A 272 0.90 -2.64 -3.03
N PHE A 273 -0.10 -1.76 -2.99
CA PHE A 273 -0.15 -0.63 -2.07
C PHE A 273 -1.30 -0.80 -1.07
N TYR A 274 -1.07 -0.36 0.16
CA TYR A 274 -2.08 -0.34 1.21
C TYR A 274 -2.61 1.08 1.43
N PRO A 275 -3.87 1.24 1.89
CA PRO A 275 -4.40 2.54 2.24
C PRO A 275 -3.65 3.11 3.46
N THR A 276 -3.48 4.42 3.48
CA THR A 276 -3.00 5.15 4.67
C THR A 276 -4.14 5.94 5.26
N TYR A 277 -4.53 5.64 6.50
CA TYR A 277 -5.58 6.36 7.22
C TYR A 277 -4.99 7.48 8.07
N PHE A 278 -5.69 8.60 8.16
CA PHE A 278 -5.37 9.71 9.06
C PHE A 278 -6.46 9.89 10.10
N THR A 279 -6.08 10.41 11.26
CA THR A 279 -6.98 10.63 12.40
C THR A 279 -7.28 12.10 12.64
N GLN A 280 -6.73 12.98 11.81
CA GLN A 280 -6.83 14.44 11.92
C GLN A 280 -7.41 15.03 10.63
N ILE A 281 -8.19 16.10 10.78
CA ILE A 281 -8.79 16.87 9.69
C ILE A 281 -8.45 18.34 9.92
N GLY A 282 -8.08 19.04 8.86
CA GLY A 282 -7.81 20.47 8.84
C GLY A 282 -8.58 21.18 7.73
N LEU A 283 -8.44 22.50 7.69
CA LEU A 283 -9.01 23.35 6.64
C LEU A 283 -7.93 24.28 6.10
N GLU A 284 -7.81 24.32 4.78
CA GLU A 284 -6.93 25.22 4.03
C GLU A 284 -7.76 26.20 3.21
N VAL A 285 -7.33 27.46 3.15
CA VAL A 285 -8.00 28.49 2.36
C VAL A 285 -7.07 28.98 1.27
N LEU A 286 -7.45 28.74 0.01
CA LEU A 286 -6.76 29.30 -1.14
C LEU A 286 -7.56 30.48 -1.68
N ASN A 287 -6.99 31.68 -1.64
CA ASN A 287 -7.60 32.87 -2.24
C ASN A 287 -6.85 33.26 -3.52
N PRO A 288 -7.36 32.94 -4.73
CA PRO A 288 -6.70 33.34 -5.97
C PRO A 288 -6.73 34.88 -6.14
N HIS A 289 -5.57 35.48 -6.38
CA HIS A 289 -5.45 36.93 -6.62
C HIS A 289 -5.34 37.20 -8.13
N PRO A 290 -6.22 38.03 -8.73
CA PRO A 290 -6.03 38.52 -10.09
C PRO A 290 -4.76 39.38 -10.17
N ARG A 291 -3.93 39.15 -11.20
CA ARG A 291 -2.65 39.90 -11.37
C ARG A 291 -2.86 41.40 -11.54
N ALA A 292 -4.00 41.82 -12.09
CA ALA A 292 -4.31 43.23 -12.33
C ALA A 292 -4.71 43.99 -11.06
N THR A 293 -5.46 43.36 -10.15
CA THR A 293 -6.04 44.02 -8.97
C THR A 293 -5.30 43.69 -7.67
N GLY A 294 -4.53 42.60 -7.63
CA GLY A 294 -3.76 42.17 -6.46
C GLY A 294 -4.61 41.69 -5.27
N ALA A 295 -5.94 41.81 -5.32
CA ALA A 295 -6.85 41.42 -4.25
C ALA A 295 -7.79 40.30 -4.72
N GLY A 296 -7.68 39.13 -4.09
CA GLY A 296 -8.58 38.00 -4.28
C GLY A 296 -9.86 38.19 -3.47
N THR A 297 -11.00 37.98 -4.11
CA THR A 297 -12.34 38.23 -3.52
C THR A 297 -13.06 36.94 -3.14
N ASN A 298 -12.60 35.79 -3.63
CA ASN A 298 -13.31 34.52 -3.54
C ASN A 298 -12.41 33.45 -2.91
N PRO A 299 -12.29 33.41 -1.57
CA PRO A 299 -11.53 32.35 -0.89
C PRO A 299 -12.19 30.99 -1.15
N ILE A 300 -11.37 30.01 -1.54
CA ILE A 300 -11.76 28.64 -1.81
C ILE A 300 -11.32 27.79 -0.63
N LEU A 301 -12.27 27.16 0.03
CA LEU A 301 -12.02 26.29 1.17
C LEU A 301 -11.71 24.86 0.70
N PHE A 302 -10.67 24.29 1.27
CA PHE A 302 -10.25 22.90 1.10
C PHE A 302 -10.23 22.21 2.45
N GLU A 303 -10.84 21.04 2.52
CA GLU A 303 -10.61 20.14 3.63
C GLU A 303 -9.33 19.35 3.36
N CYS A 304 -8.50 19.21 4.41
CA CYS A 304 -7.18 18.61 4.29
C CYS A 304 -6.89 17.68 5.47
N VAL A 305 -5.79 16.94 5.38
CA VAL A 305 -5.08 16.47 6.57
C VAL A 305 -4.02 17.52 6.88
N PRO A 306 -3.95 18.03 8.12
CA PRO A 306 -3.07 19.14 8.46
C PRO A 306 -1.59 18.74 8.44
N GLN A 307 -0.72 19.74 8.31
CA GLN A 307 0.71 19.57 8.54
C GLN A 307 0.98 18.95 9.92
N GLY A 308 1.97 18.08 9.99
CA GLY A 308 2.38 17.39 11.21
C GLY A 308 1.54 16.17 11.57
N ALA A 309 0.45 15.90 10.84
CA ALA A 309 -0.29 14.65 10.99
C ALA A 309 0.58 13.45 10.56
N GLU A 310 0.35 12.32 11.21
CA GLU A 310 1.07 11.07 10.95
C GLU A 310 0.22 10.10 10.13
N GLY A 311 0.88 9.36 9.25
CA GLY A 311 0.28 8.29 8.47
C GLY A 311 1.26 7.12 8.31
N THR A 312 0.74 5.90 8.18
CA THR A 312 1.55 4.70 7.91
C THR A 312 1.56 4.40 6.41
N PHE A 313 2.74 4.43 5.79
CA PHE A 313 2.95 3.94 4.44
C PHE A 313 3.25 2.44 4.49
N THR A 314 2.66 1.66 3.59
CA THR A 314 2.94 0.23 3.45
C THR A 314 2.84 -0.19 1.99
N LEU A 315 3.90 -0.82 1.52
CA LEU A 315 4.07 -1.32 0.16
C LEU A 315 4.54 -2.76 0.23
N LEU A 316 3.96 -3.60 -0.61
CA LEU A 316 4.33 -5.00 -0.80
C LEU A 316 4.79 -5.20 -2.24
N TYR A 317 5.92 -5.87 -2.40
CA TYR A 317 6.45 -6.34 -3.68
C TYR A 317 6.35 -7.86 -3.76
N VAL A 318 5.85 -8.38 -4.88
CA VAL A 318 5.70 -9.82 -5.11
C VAL A 318 6.16 -10.19 -6.53
N PRO A 319 7.27 -10.91 -6.70
CA PRO A 319 7.77 -11.37 -8.00
C PRO A 319 7.12 -12.70 -8.42
N LEU A 320 5.84 -12.66 -8.80
CA LEU A 320 5.07 -13.86 -9.16
C LEU A 320 5.60 -14.61 -10.39
N ASP A 321 6.41 -13.95 -11.20
CA ASP A 321 7.04 -14.48 -12.41
C ASP A 321 8.40 -15.15 -12.14
N GLY A 322 8.80 -15.30 -10.88
CA GLY A 322 10.02 -16.01 -10.49
C GLY A 322 11.29 -15.19 -10.65
N ALA A 323 11.22 -13.88 -10.40
CA ALA A 323 12.39 -13.00 -10.42
C ALA A 323 13.49 -13.49 -9.47
N ASP A 324 14.74 -13.37 -9.90
CA ASP A 324 15.88 -13.69 -9.05
C ASP A 324 16.16 -12.61 -8.00
N ALA A 325 17.14 -12.89 -7.14
CA ALA A 325 17.58 -11.98 -6.09
C ALA A 325 18.10 -10.64 -6.64
N GLY A 326 18.81 -10.66 -7.78
CA GLY A 326 19.43 -9.48 -8.38
C GLY A 326 18.39 -8.52 -8.95
N GLU A 327 17.41 -9.04 -9.69
CA GLU A 327 16.31 -8.25 -10.24
C GLU A 327 15.44 -7.68 -9.12
N SER A 328 15.11 -8.49 -8.10
CA SER A 328 14.33 -8.05 -6.95
C SER A 328 15.05 -6.97 -6.14
N LEU A 329 16.39 -7.06 -6.02
CA LEU A 329 17.21 -6.06 -5.36
C LEU A 329 17.30 -4.76 -6.17
N ALA A 330 17.42 -4.85 -7.50
CA ALA A 330 17.37 -3.68 -8.38
C ALA A 330 16.00 -2.97 -8.34
N ASP A 331 14.92 -3.75 -8.25
CA ASP A 331 13.56 -3.25 -8.04
C ASP A 331 13.42 -2.56 -6.68
N LEU A 332 13.91 -3.18 -5.62
CA LEU A 332 13.92 -2.61 -4.27
C LEU A 332 14.68 -1.27 -4.22
N ALA A 333 15.86 -1.20 -4.84
CA ALA A 333 16.66 0.04 -4.91
C ALA A 333 15.89 1.16 -5.61
N THR A 334 15.29 0.86 -6.75
CA THR A 334 14.48 1.82 -7.52
C THR A 334 13.26 2.28 -6.71
N VAL A 335 12.57 1.35 -6.05
CA VAL A 335 11.40 1.65 -5.22
C VAL A 335 11.78 2.54 -4.04
N ALA A 336 12.89 2.26 -3.35
CA ALA A 336 13.33 3.06 -2.21
C ALA A 336 13.68 4.50 -2.62
N GLU A 337 14.43 4.69 -3.70
CA GLU A 337 14.74 6.01 -4.25
C GLU A 337 13.47 6.76 -4.68
N GLY A 338 12.55 6.06 -5.35
CA GLY A 338 11.26 6.60 -5.74
C GLY A 338 10.39 7.00 -4.55
N VAL A 339 10.38 6.20 -3.48
CA VAL A 339 9.63 6.50 -2.25
C VAL A 339 10.21 7.72 -1.56
N GLN A 340 11.53 7.83 -1.44
CA GLN A 340 12.18 9.02 -0.89
C GLN A 340 11.79 10.26 -1.69
N ALA A 341 12.00 10.26 -3.01
CA ALA A 341 11.68 11.40 -3.86
C ALA A 341 10.17 11.74 -3.85
N MET A 342 9.30 10.73 -3.86
CA MET A 342 7.85 10.92 -3.74
C MET A 342 7.49 11.61 -2.43
N MET A 343 8.08 11.20 -1.31
CA MET A 343 7.76 11.72 0.01
C MET A 343 8.31 13.14 0.23
N THR A 344 9.54 13.42 -0.18
CA THR A 344 10.25 14.64 0.26
C THR A 344 10.46 15.70 -0.82
N LEU A 345 10.32 15.34 -2.11
CA LEU A 345 10.50 16.28 -3.22
C LEU A 345 9.22 16.53 -4.00
N TYR A 346 8.51 15.46 -4.39
CA TYR A 346 7.37 15.58 -5.29
C TYR A 346 6.02 15.70 -4.59
N GLY A 347 5.88 15.09 -3.43
CA GLY A 347 4.62 15.02 -2.69
C GLY A 347 3.57 14.09 -3.32
N PHE A 348 2.49 13.87 -2.58
CA PHE A 348 1.37 13.00 -2.99
C PHE A 348 0.01 13.69 -2.79
N GLY A 349 -0.99 13.27 -3.58
CA GLY A 349 -2.32 13.87 -3.54
C GLY A 349 -2.52 14.97 -4.58
N ALA A 350 -3.20 16.05 -4.18
CA ALA A 350 -3.54 17.17 -5.05
C ALA A 350 -2.65 18.40 -4.77
N LYS A 351 -2.49 19.24 -5.80
CA LYS A 351 -1.74 20.52 -5.74
C LYS A 351 -0.27 20.36 -5.30
N THR A 352 0.35 19.24 -5.62
CA THR A 352 1.75 18.95 -5.28
C THR A 352 2.76 19.95 -5.87
N SER A 353 2.44 20.57 -7.03
CA SER A 353 3.24 21.67 -7.60
C SER A 353 3.30 22.93 -6.73
N SER A 354 2.39 23.05 -5.75
CA SER A 354 2.38 24.13 -4.75
C SER A 354 2.91 23.66 -3.39
N GLY A 355 3.55 22.49 -3.32
CA GLY A 355 4.19 21.94 -2.11
C GLY A 355 3.29 21.08 -1.22
N PHE A 356 2.02 20.87 -1.58
CA PHE A 356 1.12 20.02 -0.78
C PHE A 356 1.51 18.54 -0.81
N GLY A 357 1.26 17.85 0.30
CA GLY A 357 1.48 16.41 0.43
C GLY A 357 2.94 15.99 0.53
N LEU A 358 3.84 16.88 0.97
CA LEU A 358 5.21 16.54 1.33
C LEU A 358 5.26 15.95 2.74
N ALA A 359 6.15 14.98 2.95
CA ALA A 359 6.46 14.36 4.23
C ALA A 359 7.87 14.75 4.71
N GLU A 360 8.10 14.61 6.02
CA GLU A 360 9.42 14.76 6.63
C GLU A 360 10.35 13.59 6.21
N GLU A 361 11.66 13.84 6.19
CA GLU A 361 12.68 12.82 5.86
C GLU A 361 12.80 11.75 6.96
N GLU A 362 12.63 12.17 8.21
CA GLU A 362 12.61 11.29 9.39
C GLU A 362 11.30 10.52 9.46
N VAL A 363 11.41 9.23 9.78
CA VAL A 363 10.28 8.31 9.88
C VAL A 363 10.34 7.51 11.17
N LYS A 364 9.19 6.99 11.59
CA LYS A 364 9.06 6.13 12.77
C LYS A 364 8.73 4.71 12.35
N LYS A 365 9.21 3.73 13.12
CA LYS A 365 8.89 2.31 12.91
C LYS A 365 9.16 1.87 11.45
N GLY A 366 10.26 2.37 10.86
CA GLY A 366 10.68 1.96 9.54
C GLY A 366 11.15 0.52 9.59
N ALA A 367 10.57 -0.31 8.73
CA ALA A 367 10.87 -1.73 8.62
C ALA A 367 10.82 -2.16 7.14
N LEU A 368 11.91 -2.79 6.71
CA LEU A 368 12.02 -3.50 5.44
C LEU A 368 12.14 -4.98 5.77
N ALA A 369 11.14 -5.77 5.38
CA ALA A 369 11.16 -7.22 5.51
C ALA A 369 11.28 -7.86 4.13
N VAL A 370 12.13 -8.88 3.97
CA VAL A 370 12.36 -9.59 2.72
C VAL A 370 12.21 -11.09 2.96
N ALA A 371 11.37 -11.75 2.17
CA ALA A 371 11.28 -13.20 2.09
C ALA A 371 12.55 -13.75 1.44
N MET A 372 13.26 -14.63 2.13
CA MET A 372 14.42 -15.31 1.59
C MET A 372 13.98 -16.60 0.89
N ALA A 373 14.75 -17.04 -0.09
CA ALA A 373 14.63 -18.42 -0.55
C ALA A 373 14.98 -19.35 0.62
N ASP A 374 14.23 -20.44 0.79
CA ASP A 374 14.68 -21.52 1.67
C ASP A 374 16.12 -21.88 1.27
N PRO A 375 17.04 -22.11 2.23
CA PRO A 375 18.38 -22.53 1.90
C PRO A 375 18.27 -23.77 1.03
N GLN A 376 18.63 -23.61 -0.25
CA GLN A 376 18.76 -24.70 -1.18
C GLN A 376 19.71 -25.69 -0.51
N PRO A 377 19.32 -26.96 -0.27
CA PRO A 377 20.26 -27.94 0.24
C PRO A 377 21.45 -27.86 -0.71
N ALA A 378 22.64 -27.61 -0.14
CA ALA A 378 23.87 -27.38 -0.89
C ALA A 378 23.92 -28.35 -2.07
N PRO A 379 24.33 -27.92 -3.27
CA PRO A 379 24.43 -28.82 -4.41
C PRO A 379 25.20 -30.03 -3.92
N ALA A 380 24.53 -31.19 -3.93
CA ALA A 380 25.14 -32.43 -3.52
C ALA A 380 26.41 -32.55 -4.34
N GLY A 381 27.55 -32.30 -3.68
CA GLY A 381 28.86 -32.53 -4.26
C GLY A 381 28.81 -33.93 -4.83
N GLU A 382 29.13 -34.02 -6.12
CA GLU A 382 29.36 -35.24 -6.89
C GLU A 382 28.55 -36.44 -6.41
N SER A 383 27.51 -36.79 -7.17
CA SER A 383 26.83 -38.07 -7.08
C SER A 383 27.84 -39.22 -7.03
N GLU A 384 28.26 -39.61 -5.83
CA GLU A 384 28.60 -40.99 -5.55
C GLU A 384 27.30 -41.77 -5.72
N SER A 385 27.38 -42.80 -6.56
CA SER A 385 26.31 -43.73 -6.88
C SER A 385 25.51 -44.16 -5.64
N PRO A 386 24.20 -44.48 -5.77
CA PRO A 386 23.36 -44.86 -4.65
C PRO A 386 23.83 -46.19 -4.06
N ALA A 387 24.66 -46.11 -3.02
CA ALA A 387 25.02 -47.22 -2.16
C ALA A 387 24.31 -47.03 -0.80
N GLU A 388 23.20 -47.75 -0.66
CA GLU A 388 22.67 -48.33 0.58
C GLU A 388 22.53 -47.39 1.80
N ASN A 389 21.50 -46.54 1.83
CA ASN A 389 20.93 -46.10 3.12
C ASN A 389 20.03 -47.24 3.66
N PRO A 390 20.41 -47.94 4.75
CA PRO A 390 19.69 -49.12 5.23
C PRO A 390 18.26 -48.83 5.72
N LEU A 391 17.99 -47.58 6.14
CA LEU A 391 16.68 -47.15 6.63
C LEU A 391 15.70 -46.94 5.48
N VAL A 392 16.12 -46.29 4.39
CA VAL A 392 15.29 -46.11 3.18
C VAL A 392 14.90 -47.46 2.57
N GLN A 393 15.85 -48.42 2.56
CA GLN A 393 15.58 -49.76 2.07
C GLN A 393 14.66 -50.56 3.01
N LEU A 394 14.74 -50.32 4.33
CA LEU A 394 13.83 -50.92 5.29
C LEU A 394 12.40 -50.40 5.14
N GLU A 395 12.22 -49.08 4.96
CA GLU A 395 10.92 -48.47 4.74
C GLU A 395 10.26 -49.00 3.46
N ALA A 396 11.02 -49.12 2.37
CA ALA A 396 10.55 -49.73 1.14
C ALA A 396 10.15 -51.21 1.33
N ASP A 397 10.95 -52.00 2.05
CA ASP A 397 10.65 -53.40 2.33
C ASP A 397 9.41 -53.56 3.24
N MET A 398 9.19 -52.63 4.17
CA MET A 398 8.01 -52.58 5.03
C MET A 398 6.76 -52.18 4.25
N ALA A 399 6.86 -51.20 3.36
CA ALA A 399 5.78 -50.82 2.45
C ALA A 399 5.38 -51.97 1.51
N ASP A 400 6.36 -52.68 0.92
CA ASP A 400 6.10 -53.90 0.14
C ASP A 400 5.39 -54.97 1.00
N PHE A 401 5.81 -55.14 2.26
CA PHE A 401 5.17 -56.07 3.18
C PHE A 401 3.70 -55.72 3.45
N VAL A 402 3.40 -54.45 3.73
CA VAL A 402 2.04 -53.95 3.98
C VAL A 402 1.17 -54.14 2.75
N HIS A 403 1.66 -53.72 1.59
CA HIS A 403 0.95 -53.83 0.31
C HIS A 403 0.68 -55.29 -0.07
N ARG A 404 1.71 -56.14 -0.03
CA ARG A 404 1.62 -57.56 -0.42
C ARG A 404 0.61 -58.35 0.40
N PHE A 405 0.42 -57.97 1.67
CA PHE A 405 -0.52 -58.65 2.55
C PHE A 405 -1.79 -57.85 2.86
N GLN A 406 -2.05 -56.77 2.10
CA GLN A 406 -3.23 -55.92 2.18
C GLN A 406 -3.52 -55.45 3.61
N LEU A 407 -2.48 -54.96 4.30
CA LEU A 407 -2.60 -54.38 5.63
C LEU A 407 -2.84 -52.88 5.53
N SER A 408 -3.49 -52.29 6.53
CA SER A 408 -3.63 -50.83 6.63
C SER A 408 -2.33 -50.14 6.97
N ASP A 409 -1.47 -50.79 7.77
CA ASP A 409 -0.14 -50.31 8.13
C ASP A 409 0.74 -51.49 8.60
N PHE A 410 2.04 -51.27 8.80
CA PHE A 410 2.97 -52.26 9.33
C PHE A 410 2.71 -52.49 10.83
N PRO A 411 2.24 -53.68 11.25
CA PRO A 411 1.77 -53.85 12.62
C PRO A 411 2.93 -53.78 13.62
N ARG A 412 2.73 -53.11 14.76
CA ARG A 412 3.72 -53.08 15.86
C ARG A 412 3.42 -54.15 16.93
N TRP A 413 3.37 -55.42 16.50
CA TRP A 413 3.03 -56.53 17.39
C TRP A 413 4.23 -57.13 18.14
N THR A 414 3.98 -57.49 19.40
CA THR A 414 4.84 -58.33 20.22
C THR A 414 4.90 -59.77 19.70
N ASN A 415 5.81 -60.59 20.22
CA ASN A 415 5.88 -62.00 19.84
C ASN A 415 4.61 -62.79 20.24
N ALA A 416 3.98 -62.43 21.36
CA ALA A 416 2.76 -63.09 21.83
C ALA A 416 1.58 -62.82 20.88
N GLU A 417 1.40 -61.56 20.48
CA GLU A 417 0.35 -61.14 19.54
C GLU A 417 0.60 -61.71 18.13
N LEU A 418 1.86 -61.76 17.69
CA LEU A 418 2.20 -62.39 16.42
C LEU A 418 1.88 -63.89 16.40
N THR A 419 2.05 -64.60 17.52
CA THR A 419 1.67 -66.03 17.60
C THR A 419 0.16 -66.25 17.59
N THR A 420 -0.64 -65.30 18.05
CA THR A 420 -2.11 -65.37 18.03
C THR A 420 -2.75 -64.75 16.78
N SER A 421 -1.98 -64.06 15.94
CA SER A 421 -2.43 -63.38 14.70
C SER A 421 -3.05 -64.27 13.60
N GLY A 422 -2.94 -65.60 13.70
CA GLY A 422 -3.35 -66.53 12.65
C GLY A 422 -2.47 -66.51 11.38
N TRP A 423 -1.38 -65.72 11.35
CA TRP A 423 -0.48 -65.65 10.19
C TRP A 423 0.31 -66.95 9.99
N GLY A 424 0.41 -67.43 8.75
CA GLY A 424 1.24 -68.59 8.42
C GLY A 424 2.74 -68.36 8.69
N ARG A 425 3.50 -69.44 8.95
CA ARG A 425 4.93 -69.40 9.36
C ARG A 425 5.81 -68.52 8.45
N LYS A 426 5.60 -68.56 7.13
CA LYS A 426 6.38 -67.74 6.17
C LYS A 426 6.16 -66.23 6.37
N ARG A 427 4.92 -65.81 6.63
CA ARG A 427 4.56 -64.39 6.85
C ARG A 427 5.12 -63.90 8.18
N GLN A 428 4.97 -64.68 9.25
CA GLN A 428 5.56 -64.37 10.56
C GLN A 428 7.09 -64.22 10.48
N SER A 429 7.78 -65.07 9.72
CA SER A 429 9.24 -64.97 9.55
C SER A 429 9.67 -63.76 8.72
N LYS A 430 8.92 -63.34 7.69
CA LYS A 430 9.22 -62.10 6.95
C LYS A 430 9.00 -60.88 7.86
N TYR A 431 7.89 -60.85 8.61
CA TYR A 431 7.60 -59.79 9.60
C TYR A 431 8.70 -59.67 10.66
N LYS A 432 9.11 -60.78 11.29
CA LYS A 432 10.17 -60.78 12.30
C LYS A 432 11.50 -60.22 11.76
N ARG A 433 11.84 -60.48 10.49
CA ARG A 433 13.06 -59.95 9.86
C ARG A 433 13.02 -58.43 9.67
N LEU A 434 11.88 -57.91 9.21
CA LEU A 434 11.70 -56.47 9.03
C LEU A 434 11.67 -55.75 10.37
N ARG A 435 10.91 -56.29 11.34
CA ARG A 435 10.84 -55.76 12.69
C ARG A 435 12.20 -55.66 13.37
N ARG A 436 13.06 -56.68 13.25
CA ARG A 436 14.43 -56.65 13.82
C ARG A 436 15.33 -55.56 13.26
N ARG A 437 15.07 -55.13 12.02
CA ARG A 437 15.82 -54.04 11.38
C ARG A 437 15.30 -52.66 11.80
N HIS A 438 14.13 -52.59 12.42
CA HIS A 438 13.51 -51.32 12.79
C HIS A 438 14.17 -50.73 14.05
N PRO A 439 14.55 -49.43 14.03
CA PRO A 439 15.22 -48.78 15.16
C PRO A 439 14.41 -48.85 16.46
N ASP A 440 13.08 -48.68 16.38
CA ASP A 440 12.18 -48.75 17.55
C ASP A 440 11.93 -50.16 18.13
N TRP A 441 12.49 -51.24 17.56
CA TRP A 441 12.29 -52.59 18.07
C TRP A 441 13.37 -52.99 19.07
N ASN A 442 12.98 -53.25 20.33
CA ASN A 442 13.90 -53.73 21.34
C ASN A 442 13.96 -55.27 21.36
N GLU A 443 15.10 -55.85 20.97
CA GLU A 443 15.29 -57.31 20.94
C GLU A 443 15.33 -57.95 22.34
N SER A 444 15.78 -57.21 23.37
CA SER A 444 15.93 -57.72 24.74
C SER A 444 14.58 -57.87 25.44
N THR A 445 13.71 -56.86 25.32
CA THR A 445 12.36 -56.86 25.91
C THR A 445 11.31 -57.47 24.99
N ARG A 446 11.63 -57.67 23.70
CA ARG A 446 10.72 -58.16 22.64
C ARG A 446 9.45 -57.30 22.50
N THR A 447 9.62 -55.99 22.64
CA THR A 447 8.58 -54.97 22.54
C THR A 447 9.04 -53.79 21.67
N TRP A 448 8.09 -53.02 21.15
CA TRP A 448 8.37 -51.74 20.50
C TRP A 448 8.64 -50.65 21.55
N GLY A 449 9.45 -49.65 21.22
CA GLY A 449 9.68 -48.47 22.05
C GLY A 449 8.35 -47.77 22.37
N ALA A 450 8.18 -47.33 23.61
CA ALA A 450 6.90 -46.84 24.11
C ALA A 450 6.54 -45.46 23.51
N GLU A 451 5.48 -45.41 22.71
CA GLU A 451 4.70 -44.18 22.52
C GLU A 451 3.81 -44.00 23.77
N LEU A 452 4.23 -43.17 24.72
CA LEU A 452 3.39 -42.26 25.54
C LEU A 452 4.18 -41.58 26.68
N ALA A 453 4.10 -40.24 26.68
CA ALA A 453 4.25 -39.30 27.79
C ALA A 453 5.67 -38.89 28.27
N ALA A 454 6.16 -37.77 27.73
CA ALA A 454 6.66 -36.58 28.44
C ALA A 454 6.97 -35.54 27.33
N MET A 455 6.32 -34.37 27.20
CA MET A 455 6.52 -33.22 28.09
C MET A 455 7.91 -33.19 28.74
N GLU A 456 8.94 -33.32 27.91
CA GLU A 456 10.20 -32.63 28.14
C GLU A 456 10.30 -31.54 27.07
N SER A 457 10.76 -30.38 27.54
CA SER A 457 10.82 -29.07 26.91
C SER A 457 11.03 -29.08 25.40
N PRO A 458 10.45 -28.12 24.64
CA PRO A 458 10.86 -27.94 23.26
C PRO A 458 12.40 -27.86 23.24
N PRO A 459 13.07 -28.53 22.30
CA PRO A 459 14.49 -28.25 22.10
C PRO A 459 14.60 -26.72 22.02
N GLU A 460 15.57 -26.15 22.73
CA GLU A 460 15.96 -24.75 22.46
C GLU A 460 15.93 -24.59 20.95
N PRO A 461 15.24 -23.58 20.41
CA PRO A 461 15.17 -23.43 18.98
C PRO A 461 16.62 -23.37 18.53
N VAL A 462 17.07 -24.43 17.84
CA VAL A 462 18.11 -24.27 16.84
C VAL A 462 17.57 -23.10 16.05
N GLU A 463 18.28 -21.97 16.10
CA GLU A 463 17.96 -20.79 15.34
C GLU A 463 17.90 -21.23 13.88
N ALA A 464 16.73 -21.73 13.45
CA ALA A 464 16.36 -21.77 12.08
C ALA A 464 16.36 -20.29 11.73
N GLU A 465 17.43 -19.85 11.08
CA GLU A 465 17.53 -18.51 10.52
C GLU A 465 16.16 -18.21 9.93
N SER A 466 15.48 -17.19 10.47
CA SER A 466 14.13 -16.89 10.03
C SER A 466 14.19 -16.73 8.50
N PRO A 467 13.25 -17.29 7.73
CA PRO A 467 13.22 -17.13 6.27
C PRO A 467 12.93 -15.68 5.85
N LEU A 468 13.04 -14.74 6.79
CA LEU A 468 12.74 -13.34 6.70
C LEU A 468 13.95 -12.55 7.20
N THR A 469 14.56 -11.77 6.31
CA THR A 469 15.51 -10.76 6.74
C THR A 469 14.74 -9.46 7.00
N SER A 470 14.85 -8.91 8.21
CA SER A 470 14.26 -7.62 8.57
C SER A 470 15.34 -6.60 8.82
N ARG A 471 15.14 -5.37 8.34
CA ARG A 471 16.00 -4.21 8.59
C ARG A 471 15.16 -3.03 9.01
N ASP A 472 15.56 -2.39 10.11
CA ASP A 472 14.91 -1.20 10.61
C ASP A 472 15.62 0.06 10.10
N PHE A 473 14.86 1.15 9.97
CA PHE A 473 15.38 2.46 9.58
C PHE A 473 14.56 3.59 10.22
N ASP A 474 15.21 4.74 10.39
CA ASP A 474 14.66 5.95 11.02
C ASP A 474 14.54 7.14 10.05
N SER A 475 15.05 7.00 8.83
CA SER A 475 14.96 8.01 7.78
C SER A 475 14.92 7.36 6.39
N LEU A 476 14.32 8.05 5.42
CA LEU A 476 14.26 7.58 4.04
C LEU A 476 15.66 7.53 3.40
N ALA A 477 16.54 8.47 3.74
CA ALA A 477 17.95 8.45 3.34
C ALA A 477 18.69 7.22 3.87
N SER A 478 18.51 6.87 5.15
CA SER A 478 19.08 5.64 5.72
C SER A 478 18.58 4.40 4.99
N LEU A 479 17.28 4.31 4.67
CA LEU A 479 16.72 3.21 3.89
C LEU A 479 17.44 3.06 2.53
N VAL A 480 17.57 4.16 1.78
CA VAL A 480 18.24 4.16 0.47
C VAL A 480 19.71 3.77 0.61
N GLN A 481 20.41 4.29 1.61
CA GLN A 481 21.81 3.95 1.87
C GLN A 481 21.98 2.46 2.19
N GLN A 482 21.19 1.90 3.11
CA GLN A 482 21.26 0.50 3.49
C GLN A 482 21.01 -0.44 2.28
N ILE A 483 20.11 -0.06 1.37
CA ILE A 483 19.83 -0.84 0.15
C ILE A 483 20.99 -0.74 -0.86
N ARG A 484 21.65 0.42 -0.97
CA ARG A 484 22.84 0.57 -1.81
C ARG A 484 24.00 -0.29 -1.32
N GLU A 485 24.22 -0.32 0.00
CA GLU A 485 25.24 -1.17 0.63
C GLU A 485 24.96 -2.65 0.38
N LEU A 486 23.68 -3.06 0.45
CA LEU A 486 23.25 -4.42 0.07
C LEU A 486 23.54 -4.74 -1.40
N ALA A 487 23.19 -3.84 -2.31
CA ALA A 487 23.43 -4.01 -3.73
C ALA A 487 24.93 -4.14 -4.07
N GLN A 488 25.78 -3.35 -3.39
CA GLN A 488 27.24 -3.45 -3.53
C GLN A 488 27.75 -4.79 -2.99
N ALA A 489 27.33 -5.20 -1.80
CA ALA A 489 27.76 -6.46 -1.20
C ALA A 489 27.39 -7.68 -2.07
N VAL A 490 26.21 -7.68 -2.71
CA VAL A 490 25.80 -8.74 -3.64
C VAL A 490 26.60 -8.71 -4.93
N ALA A 491 26.95 -7.52 -5.45
CA ALA A 491 27.77 -7.38 -6.65
C ALA A 491 29.24 -7.80 -6.43
N GLU A 492 29.75 -7.68 -5.20
CA GLU A 492 31.11 -8.04 -4.82
C GLU A 492 31.31 -9.53 -4.46
N GLN A 493 30.23 -10.32 -4.34
CA GLN A 493 30.34 -11.76 -4.11
C GLN A 493 30.78 -12.50 -5.39
N PRO A 494 31.94 -13.18 -5.39
CA PRO A 494 32.38 -13.97 -6.53
C PRO A 494 31.57 -15.28 -6.59
N GLY A 495 30.47 -15.30 -7.35
CA GLY A 495 29.71 -16.54 -7.58
C GLY A 495 28.29 -16.43 -8.14
N GLY A 496 27.68 -15.23 -8.20
CA GLY A 496 26.28 -15.04 -8.62
C GLY A 496 26.00 -15.05 -10.13
N ALA A 497 26.82 -15.73 -10.93
CA ALA A 497 26.58 -15.95 -12.35
C ALA A 497 26.76 -17.44 -12.67
N GLN A 498 25.74 -18.24 -12.32
CA GLN A 498 25.50 -19.56 -12.89
C GLN A 498 24.00 -19.80 -13.04
#